data_AF-A0A4P5TS38-F1
#
_entry.id   AF-A0A4P5TS38-F1
#
_cell.length_a   1.000
_cell.length_b   1.000
_cell.length_c   1.000
_cell.angle_alpha   90.00
_cell.angle_beta   90.00
_cell.angle_gamma   90.00
#
_symmetry.space_group_name_H-M   'P 1'
#
loop_
_entity.id
_entity.type
_entity.pdbx_description
1 polymer ?
#
loop_
_entity_poly.entity_id
_entity_poly.type
_entity_poly.pdbx_seq_one_letter_code
_entity_poly.pdbx_strand_id
1 'polypeptide(L)' 'MENFFDKIIGAEVYLKLEGNGQVSDKIAEIKVSIPGKVLFSEETSKGFEQSIDSAFENILRQIKRHKEKETHE' A
#
# COMPACT_ATOMS: atom_id res chain seq x y z
N MET A 1 4.92 13.77 -27.43
CA MET A 1 5.88 13.84 -26.31
C MET A 1 5.05 13.97 -25.05
N GLU A 2 4.99 12.95 -24.21
CA GLU A 2 4.65 13.06 -22.79
C GLU A 2 4.85 11.67 -22.15
N ASN A 3 6.11 11.30 -21.94
CA ASN A 3 6.50 10.12 -21.17
C ASN A 3 6.41 10.43 -19.66
N PHE A 4 5.24 10.84 -19.21
CA PHE A 4 4.85 10.68 -17.81
C PHE A 4 4.11 9.31 -17.80
N PHE A 5 4.26 8.42 -16.85
CA PHE A 5 3.26 8.28 -15.80
C PHE A 5 3.70 7.20 -14.77
N ASP A 6 4.98 6.85 -14.68
CA ASP A 6 5.43 5.74 -13.83
C ASP A 6 6.27 6.20 -12.60
N LYS A 7 6.02 7.43 -12.14
CA LYS A 7 6.65 7.98 -10.92
C LYS A 7 5.65 7.96 -9.77
N ILE A 8 5.98 7.25 -8.70
CA ILE A 8 5.26 7.38 -7.43
C ILE A 8 5.24 8.86 -7.03
N ILE A 9 4.04 9.43 -6.91
CA ILE A 9 3.80 10.83 -6.54
C ILE A 9 4.01 11.00 -5.03
N GLY A 10 3.59 10.01 -4.26
CA GLY A 10 3.73 10.01 -2.81
C GLY A 10 3.25 8.71 -2.19
N ALA A 11 3.67 8.47 -0.96
CA ALA A 11 3.19 7.35 -0.15
C ALA A 11 2.80 7.88 1.23
N GLU A 12 1.62 7.48 1.70
CA GLU A 12 1.14 7.75 3.05
C GLU A 12 0.98 6.42 3.78
N VAL A 13 1.43 6.39 5.03
CA VAL A 13 1.33 5.21 5.90
C VAL A 13 0.61 5.62 7.17
N TYR A 14 -0.44 4.88 7.51
CA TYR A 14 -1.19 5.07 8.74
C TYR A 14 -1.11 3.80 9.58
N LEU A 15 -0.73 3.95 10.84
CA LEU A 15 -0.70 2.87 11.81
C LEU A 15 -1.83 3.10 12.81
N LYS A 16 -2.71 2.11 12.96
CA LYS A 16 -3.85 2.20 13.88
C LYS A 16 -3.79 1.07 14.90
N LEU A 17 -4.31 1.37 16.08
CA LEU A 17 -4.58 0.41 17.14
C LEU A 17 -6.07 0.26 17.25
N GLU A 18 -6.57 -0.95 17.06
CA GLU A 18 -7.99 -1.26 17.26
C GLU A 18 -8.15 -2.25 18.43
N GLY A 19 -9.17 -2.01 19.24
CA GLY A 19 -9.50 -2.80 20.41
C GLY A 19 -9.17 -2.14 21.75
N ASN A 20 -9.87 -2.62 22.77
CA ASN A 20 -9.96 -2.08 24.12
C ASN A 20 -9.48 -3.10 25.18
N GLY A 21 -8.81 -4.17 24.74
CA GLY A 21 -8.24 -5.23 25.58
C GLY A 21 -6.72 -5.19 25.68
N GLN A 22 -6.14 -6.21 26.34
CA GLN A 22 -4.70 -6.33 26.59
C GLN A 22 -3.88 -6.57 25.31
N VAL A 23 -4.49 -7.17 24.28
CA VAL A 23 -3.93 -7.33 22.94
C VAL A 23 -4.79 -6.53 21.96
N SER A 24 -4.26 -5.40 21.48
CA SER A 24 -4.87 -4.61 20.42
C SER A 24 -4.42 -5.10 19.06
N ASP A 25 -5.34 -5.10 18.11
CA ASP A 25 -5.04 -5.33 16.71
C ASP A 25 -4.22 -4.16 16.16
N LYS A 26 -3.17 -4.49 15.41
CA LYS A 26 -2.24 -3.56 14.78
C LYS A 26 -2.61 -3.49 13.31
N ILE A 27 -3.08 -2.34 12.88
CA ILE A 27 -3.52 -2.12 11.50
C ILE A 27 -2.48 -1.23 10.81
N ALA A 28 -2.06 -1.63 9.61
CA ALA A 28 -1.20 -0.84 8.75
C ALA A 28 -1.92 -0.55 7.43
N GLU A 29 -2.13 0.73 7.17
CA GLU A 29 -2.72 1.25 5.92
C GLU A 29 -1.64 1.94 5.10
N ILE A 30 -1.46 1.51 3.86
CA ILE A 30 -0.51 2.10 2.93
C ILE A 30 -1.27 2.61 1.71
N LYS A 31 -1.14 3.90 1.43
CA LYS A 31 -1.64 4.54 0.21
C LYS A 31 -0.46 4.99 -0.62
N VAL A 32 -0.39 4.53 -1.87
CA VAL A 32 0.63 4.98 -2.83
C VAL A 32 -0.08 5.70 -3.95
N SER A 33 0.16 7.00 -4.04
CA SER A 33 -0.34 7.82 -5.13
C SER A 33 0.57 7.67 -6.33
N ILE A 34 0.00 7.23 -7.44
CA ILE A 34 0.63 7.21 -8.75
C ILE A 34 -0.16 8.11 -9.70
N PRO A 35 0.41 8.49 -10.84
CA PRO A 35 -0.28 9.32 -11.80
C PRO A 35 -1.57 8.65 -12.28
N GLY A 36 -2.71 9.33 -12.09
CA GLY A 36 -4.04 8.82 -12.48
C GLY A 36 -4.65 7.75 -11.58
N LYS A 37 -3.97 7.28 -10.51
CA LYS A 37 -4.49 6.23 -9.62
C LYS A 37 -3.89 6.29 -8.22
N VAL A 38 -4.66 5.85 -7.23
CA VAL A 38 -4.14 5.59 -5.87
C VAL A 38 -4.20 4.08 -5.63
N LEU A 39 -3.06 3.49 -5.28
CA LEU A 39 -2.97 2.12 -4.80
C LEU A 39 -3.16 2.12 -3.28
N PHE A 40 -3.85 1.12 -2.76
CA PHE A 40 -4.18 1.04 -1.35
C PHE A 40 -4.07 -0.41 -0.84
N SER A 41 -3.58 -0.57 0.37
CA SER A 41 -3.63 -1.82 1.12
C SER A 41 -3.80 -1.52 2.60
N GLU A 42 -4.63 -2.33 3.26
CA GLU A 42 -4.86 -2.29 4.70
C GLU A 42 -4.72 -3.71 5.21
N GLU A 43 -3.87 -3.91 6.21
CA GLU A 43 -3.63 -5.22 6.80
C GLU A 43 -3.63 -5.15 8.32
N THR A 44 -4.17 -6.21 8.93
CA THR A 44 -4.37 -6.30 10.38
C THR A 44 -3.69 -7.55 10.92
N SER A 45 -2.92 -7.39 11.99
CA SER A 45 -2.27 -8.50 12.67
C SER A 45 -2.02 -8.15 14.15
N LYS A 46 -1.32 -9.03 14.88
CA LYS A 46 -0.97 -8.79 16.28
C LYS A 46 0.32 -7.98 16.46
N GLY A 47 1.05 -7.69 15.38
CA GLY A 47 2.29 -6.90 15.39
C GLY A 47 2.33 -5.88 14.26
N PHE A 48 2.91 -4.71 14.47
CA PHE A 48 2.97 -3.72 13.39
C PHE A 48 3.85 -4.20 12.24
N GLU A 49 4.93 -4.90 12.54
CA GLU A 49 5.87 -5.46 11.57
C GLU A 49 5.15 -6.36 10.57
N GLN A 50 4.34 -7.30 11.06
CA GLN A 50 3.61 -8.23 10.22
C GLN A 50 2.51 -7.54 9.39
N SER A 51 1.80 -6.57 9.98
CA SER A 51 0.80 -5.79 9.25
C SER A 51 1.42 -4.94 8.15
N ILE A 52 2.56 -4.29 8.43
CA ILE A 52 3.29 -3.47 7.47
C ILE A 52 3.85 -4.35 6.33
N ASP A 53 4.48 -5.48 6.65
CA ASP A 53 5.04 -6.40 5.65
C ASP A 53 3.94 -6.88 4.69
N SER A 54 2.80 -7.30 5.24
CA SER A 54 1.67 -7.77 4.43
C SER A 54 1.11 -6.66 3.53
N ALA A 55 0.94 -5.44 4.08
CA ALA A 55 0.40 -4.31 3.32
C ALA A 55 1.38 -3.88 2.23
N PHE A 56 2.67 -3.91 2.52
CA PHE A 56 3.73 -3.59 1.57
C PHE A 56 3.78 -4.60 0.41
N GLU A 57 3.71 -5.90 0.71
CA GLU A 57 3.67 -6.94 -0.33
C GLU A 57 2.47 -6.76 -1.27
N ASN A 58 1.31 -6.44 -0.73
CA ASN A 58 0.10 -6.20 -1.51
C ASN A 58 0.22 -4.97 -2.41
N ILE A 59 0.78 -3.86 -1.91
CA ILE A 59 1.11 -2.69 -2.73
C ILE A 59 2.12 -3.05 -3.82
N LEU A 60 3.18 -3.79 -3.50
CA LEU A 60 4.21 -4.18 -4.47
C LEU A 60 3.63 -5.02 -5.62
N ARG A 61 2.70 -5.94 -5.31
CA ARG A 61 1.94 -6.69 -6.33
C ARG A 61 1.08 -5.78 -7.20
N GLN A 62 0.41 -4.79 -6.61
CA GLN A 62 -0.39 -3.82 -7.37
C GLN A 62 0.46 -2.96 -8.30
N ILE A 63 1.64 -2.51 -7.85
CA ILE A 63 2.60 -1.75 -8.68
C ILE A 63 3.08 -2.60 -9.85
N LYS A 64 3.48 -3.86 -9.61
CA LYS A 64 3.92 -4.78 -10.68
C LYS A 64 2.84 -4.97 -11.75
N ARG A 65 1.60 -5.26 -11.34
CA ARG A 65 0.45 -5.39 -12.25
C ARG A 65 0.14 -4.11 -13.03
N HIS A 66 0.38 -2.94 -12.42
CA HIS A 66 0.18 -1.67 -13.11
C HIS A 66 1.23 -1.45 -14.19
N LYS A 67 2.52 -1.66 -13.88
CA LYS A 67 3.62 -1.56 -14.84
C LYS A 67 3.48 -2.54 -16.01
N GLU A 68 3.06 -3.77 -15.71
CA GLU A 68 2.81 -4.79 -16.76
C GLU A 68 1.75 -4.34 -17.76
N LYS A 69 0.68 -3.67 -17.30
CA LYS A 69 -0.37 -3.12 -18.18
C LYS A 69 0.11 -1.95 -19.01
N GLU A 70 0.81 -0.99 -18.40
CA GLU A 70 1.37 0.16 -19.13
C GLU A 70 2.40 -0.25 -20.19
N THR A 71 3.07 -1.39 -20.01
CA THR A 71 4.04 -1.90 -20.99
C THR A 71 3.38 -2.61 -22.18
N HIS A 72 2.10 -3.00 -22.07
CA HIS A 72 1.37 -3.76 -23.11
C HIS A 72 0.28 -2.96 -23.83
N GLU A 73 0.14 -1.66 -23.52
CA GLU A 73 -0.72 -0.70 -24.25
C GLU A 73 0.14 0.25 -25.10
#